data_AF-A0A562L972-F1
#
_entry.id   AF-A0A562L972-F1
#
_cell.length_a   1.000
_cell.length_b   1.000
_cell.length_c   1.000
_cell.angle_alpha   90.00
_cell.angle_beta   90.00
_cell.angle_gamma   90.00
#
_symmetry.space_group_name_H-M   'P 1'
#
loop_
_entity.id
_entity.type
_entity.pdbx_description
1 polymer ?
#
loop_
_entity_poly.entity_id
_entity_poly.type
_entity_poly.pdbx_seq_one_letter_code
_entity_poly.pdbx_strand_id
1 'polypeptide(L)' 'MEKLEKFGGMTPLGRPGQPVELASIYVQLAASDASYATGQVYGSAGGSGQP' A
#
# COMPACT_ATOMS: atom_id res chain seq x y z
N MET A 1 -1.37 23.86 7.92
CA MET A 1 -1.46 22.73 8.87
C MET A 1 -2.71 21.91 8.64
N GLU A 2 -3.89 22.52 8.51
CA GLU A 2 -5.16 21.82 8.32
C GLU A 2 -5.16 20.68 7.27
N LYS A 3 -4.50 20.87 6.12
CA LYS A 3 -4.38 19.81 5.09
C LYS A 3 -3.57 18.59 5.55
N LEU A 4 -2.52 18.82 6.32
CA LEU A 4 -1.67 17.75 6.86
C LEU A 4 -2.42 16.96 7.94
N GLU A 5 -3.11 17.67 8.82
CA GLU A 5 -3.92 17.07 9.89
C GLU A 5 -5.06 16.20 9.35
N LYS A 6 -5.65 16.61 8.22
CA LYS A 6 -6.74 15.86 7.55
C LYS A 6 -6.25 14.83 6.54
N PHE A 7 -4.95 14.74 6.28
CA PHE A 7 -4.41 13.88 5.23
C PHE A 7 -4.71 12.40 5.52
N GLY A 8 -5.21 11.68 4.50
CA GLY A 8 -5.56 10.26 4.63
C GLY A 8 -6.88 9.96 5.36
N GLY A 9 -7.53 10.96 5.99
CA GLY A 9 -8.79 10.78 6.71
C GLY A 9 -9.97 10.33 5.84
N MET A 10 -9.91 10.56 4.52
CA MET A 10 -10.92 10.11 3.57
C MET A 10 -10.77 8.64 3.12
N THR A 11 -9.64 8.00 3.45
CA THR A 11 -9.44 6.58 3.13
C THR A 11 -10.33 5.72 4.03
N PRO A 12 -10.72 4.51 3.62
CA PRO A 12 -11.43 3.57 4.50
C PRO A 12 -10.72 3.28 5.83
N LEU A 13 -9.38 3.35 5.86
CA LEU A 13 -8.60 3.22 7.09
C LEU A 13 -8.58 4.48 7.97
N GLY A 14 -9.10 5.61 7.47
CA GLY A 14 -9.20 6.87 8.21
C GLY A 14 -7.86 7.52 8.56
N ARG A 15 -6.76 7.05 7.97
CA ARG A 15 -5.40 7.54 8.24
C ARG A 15 -4.49 7.37 7.02
N PRO A 16 -3.37 8.11 6.95
CA PRO A 16 -2.37 7.83 5.93
C PRO A 16 -1.62 6.54 6.26
N GLY A 17 -1.21 5.83 5.20
CA GLY A 17 -0.26 4.73 5.32
C GLY A 17 1.12 5.24 5.75
N GLN A 18 1.82 4.43 6.53
CA GLN A 18 3.21 4.64 6.91
C GLN A 18 4.14 3.81 6.01
N PRO A 19 5.35 4.27 5.71
CA PRO A 19 6.27 3.56 4.81
C PRO A 19 6.50 2.08 5.18
N VAL A 20 6.54 1.77 6.48
CA VAL A 20 6.74 0.41 7.00
C VAL A 20 5.63 -0.56 6.56
N GLU A 21 4.42 -0.07 6.30
CA GLU A 21 3.28 -0.89 5.89
C GLU A 21 3.37 -1.35 4.43
N LEU A 22 4.22 -0.70 3.62
CA LEU A 22 4.42 -1.07 2.21
C LEU A 22 5.59 -2.04 2.03
N ALA A 23 6.50 -2.12 2.99
CA ALA A 23 7.75 -2.87 2.87
C ALA A 23 7.53 -4.37 2.58
N SER A 24 6.52 -4.99 3.19
CA SER A 24 6.22 -6.41 3.01
C SER A 24 5.84 -6.78 1.58
N ILE A 25 5.23 -5.86 0.82
CA ILE A 25 4.85 -6.10 -0.58
C ILE A 25 6.10 -6.30 -1.44
N TYR A 26 7.12 -5.48 -1.23
CA TYR A 26 8.40 -5.62 -1.94
C TYR A 26 9.12 -6.91 -1.55
N VAL A 27 9.10 -7.28 -0.27
CA VAL A 27 9.67 -8.55 0.20
C VAL A 27 8.95 -9.72 -0.45
N GLN A 28 7.61 -9.69 -0.52
CA GLN A 28 6.81 -10.73 -1.16
C GLN A 28 7.14 -10.86 -2.65
N LEU A 29 7.27 -9.75 -3.37
CA LEU A 29 7.63 -9.78 -4.80
C LEU A 29 9.04 -10.29 -5.05
N ALA A 30 9.96 -10.10 -4.11
CA ALA A 30 11.33 -10.60 -4.20
C ALA A 30 11.50 -12.05 -3.69
N ALA A 31 10.51 -12.58 -2.99
CA ALA A 31 10.58 -13.90 -2.39
C ALA A 31 10.63 -15.00 -3.46
N SER A 32 11.44 -16.04 -3.21
CA SER A 32 11.62 -17.13 -4.19
C SER A 32 10.35 -17.95 -4.43
N ASP A 33 9.40 -17.93 -3.49
CA ASP A 33 8.11 -18.58 -3.60
C ASP A 33 7.08 -17.78 -4.42
N ALA A 34 7.36 -16.50 -4.72
CA ALA A 34 6.60 -15.69 -5.66
C ALA A 34 6.90 -16.06 -7.14
N SER A 35 7.28 -17.32 -7.41
CA SER A 35 7.82 -17.79 -8.68
C SER A 35 6.85 -17.71 -9.87
N TYR A 36 5.57 -17.46 -9.62
CA TYR A 36 4.54 -17.29 -10.64
C TYR A 36 3.95 -15.87 -10.69
N ALA A 37 4.45 -14.94 -9.86
CA ALA A 37 4.04 -13.54 -9.86
C ALA A 37 4.90 -12.74 -10.85
N THR A 38 4.52 -12.74 -12.13
CA THR A 38 5.17 -11.92 -13.17
C THR A 38 4.18 -10.95 -13.81
N GLY A 39 4.64 -9.73 -14.10
CA GLY A 39 3.83 -8.67 -14.74
C GLY A 39 2.68 -8.12 -13.88
N GLN A 40 2.66 -8.40 -12.57
CA GLN A 40 1.57 -7.99 -11.68
C GLN A 40 1.79 -6.58 -11.12
N VAL A 41 0.68 -5.91 -10.81
CA VAL A 41 0.65 -4.64 -10.04
C VAL A 41 -0.01 -4.91 -8.70
N TYR A 42 0.68 -4.56 -7.62
CA TYR A 42 0.20 -4.75 -6.24
C TYR A 42 -0.07 -3.37 -5.61
N GLY A 43 -1.34 -2.99 -5.55
CA GLY A 43 -1.78 -1.72 -4.96
C GLY A 43 -1.79 -1.75 -3.43
N SER A 44 -1.36 -0.65 -2.81
CA SER A 44 -1.48 -0.42 -1.36
C SER A 44 -1.99 1.00 -1.11
N ALA A 45 -3.31 1.14 -1.07
CA ALA A 45 -4.00 2.44 -1.07
C ALA A 45 -5.04 2.57 0.06
N GLY A 46 -4.89 1.81 1.15
CA GLY A 46 -5.69 1.97 2.37
C GLY A 46 -7.19 1.70 2.18
N GLY A 47 -7.56 0.81 1.24
CA GLY A 47 -8.94 0.44 0.93
C GLY A 47 -9.58 1.20 -0.24
N SER A 48 -8.85 2.10 -0.90
CA SER A 48 -9.32 2.83 -2.09
C SER A 48 -8.56 2.40 -3.35
N GLY A 49 -9.16 2.59 -4.53
CA GLY A 49 -8.49 2.37 -5.82
C GLY A 49 -8.50 0.93 -6.33
N GLN A 50 -8.08 0.77 -7.59
CA GLN A 50 -7.73 -0.49 -8.25
C GLN A 50 -6.19 -0.49 -8.45
N PRO A 51 -5.55 -1.66 -8.65
CA PRO A 51 -4.17 -1.92 -8.20
C PRO A 51 -3.14 -0.89 -8.69
#